data_AF-A0A497EYQ3-F1
#
_entry.id   AF-A0A497EYQ3-F1
#
_cell.length_a   1.000
_cell.length_b   1.000
_cell.length_c   1.000
_cell.angle_alpha   90.00
_cell.angle_beta   90.00
_cell.angle_gamma   90.00
#
_symmetry.space_group_name_H-M   'P 1'
#
loop_
_entity.id
_entity.type
_entity.pdbx_description
1 polymer ?
#
loop_
_entity_poly.entity_id
_entity_poly.type
_entity_poly.pdbx_seq_one_letter_code
_entity_poly.pdbx_strand_id
1 'polypeptide(L)'
;EVIDCAEFFNGWDWDGDGEVEYGIGISCKRQAQSPWTAIDFAAPYTVIPGAPSKYTGVLYFDPETMEPLVNTPGWIKGFEKFKELIQHGPPGIKDFDVSDVRARFTRGELAMGVDWTDMGPLSIAEDSVVAGKVTFAMLPGSLEVYDRETGTWKSLTEPNQIAILNFGGWSFFISKYCKNPDLAYKYIKWMVMPEHANYLAIAKGETGVNIFRYSQFYDEDPDLWLEVGWDEDSARQYCNIIKSIYENPYAVWDIRIPGFQRFWDALDTAMSEIAAGTKTPEEAAEWLYNEWNSIIEDLGKDELLGYYREDLGLPPLGEVVTSQMVLSLVPLLIAADTSATLLRRF
;
A
#
# COMPACT_ATOMS: atom_id res chain seq x y z
N GLU A 1 13.34 -14.84 -6.69
CA GLU A 1 13.16 -15.17 -5.26
C GLU A 1 11.71 -15.51 -4.92
N VAL A 2 10.79 -14.54 -4.80
CA VAL A 2 9.39 -14.84 -4.39
C VAL A 2 8.72 -15.91 -5.27
N ILE A 3 8.92 -15.86 -6.59
CA ILE A 3 8.39 -16.87 -7.52
C ILE A 3 9.06 -18.22 -7.32
N ASP A 4 10.38 -18.26 -7.14
CA ASP A 4 11.11 -19.52 -6.91
C ASP A 4 10.67 -20.19 -5.61
N CYS A 5 10.45 -19.40 -4.55
CA CYS A 5 9.89 -19.87 -3.29
C CYS A 5 8.45 -20.38 -3.48
N ALA A 6 7.62 -19.62 -4.21
CA ALA A 6 6.25 -20.02 -4.48
C ALA A 6 6.21 -21.33 -5.27
N GLU A 7 7.05 -21.48 -6.30
CA GLU A 7 7.15 -22.72 -7.07
C GLU A 7 7.62 -23.89 -6.20
N PHE A 8 8.67 -23.69 -5.39
CA PHE A 8 9.22 -24.73 -4.55
C PHE A 8 8.22 -25.26 -3.52
N PHE A 9 7.44 -24.39 -2.86
CA PHE A 9 6.49 -24.79 -1.80
C PHE A 9 5.08 -25.11 -2.32
N ASN A 10 4.89 -25.26 -3.63
CA ASN A 10 3.56 -25.45 -4.20
C ASN A 10 3.24 -26.93 -4.51
N GLY A 11 2.14 -27.42 -3.96
CA GLY A 11 1.51 -28.68 -4.39
C GLY A 11 2.11 -29.93 -3.78
N TRP A 12 2.69 -29.84 -2.58
CA TRP A 12 3.15 -31.00 -1.80
C TRP A 12 3.08 -30.72 -0.30
N ASP A 13 2.96 -31.80 0.47
CA ASP A 13 2.91 -31.85 1.95
C ASP A 13 4.28 -31.48 2.54
N TRP A 14 4.54 -30.18 2.73
CA TRP A 14 5.85 -29.71 3.18
C TRP A 14 6.00 -29.58 4.69
N ASP A 15 4.89 -29.60 5.43
CA ASP A 15 4.90 -29.64 6.90
C ASP A 15 4.68 -31.03 7.49
N GLY A 16 4.31 -32.01 6.67
CA GLY A 16 4.19 -33.42 7.03
C GLY A 16 2.89 -33.77 7.76
N ASP A 17 1.85 -32.95 7.64
CA ASP A 17 0.57 -33.15 8.33
C ASP A 17 -0.43 -34.05 7.55
N GLY A 18 -0.10 -34.37 6.29
CA GLY A 18 -0.89 -35.22 5.40
C GLY A 18 -1.84 -34.47 4.46
N GLU A 19 -1.90 -33.14 4.53
CA GLU A 19 -2.58 -32.27 3.58
C GLU A 19 -1.60 -31.74 2.51
N VAL A 20 -2.09 -30.96 1.56
CA VAL A 20 -1.27 -30.36 0.50
C VAL A 20 -1.28 -28.85 0.66
N GLU A 21 -0.09 -28.27 0.76
CA GLU A 21 0.09 -26.83 0.90
C GLU A 21 0.51 -26.17 -0.43
N TYR A 22 0.49 -24.84 -0.42
CA TYR A 22 0.69 -24.03 -1.61
C TYR A 22 1.72 -22.91 -1.37
N GLY A 23 2.35 -22.48 -2.45
CA GLY A 23 3.48 -21.56 -2.39
C GLY A 23 3.08 -20.14 -1.98
N ILE A 24 1.99 -19.63 -2.54
CA ILE A 24 1.56 -18.25 -2.31
C ILE A 24 0.04 -18.06 -2.35
N GLY A 25 -0.49 -17.25 -1.44
CA GLY A 25 -1.84 -16.71 -1.52
C GLY A 25 -1.81 -15.21 -1.79
N ILE A 26 -2.55 -14.78 -2.82
CA ILE A 26 -2.74 -13.38 -3.19
C ILE A 26 -4.20 -13.13 -3.58
N SER A 27 -4.69 -11.89 -3.41
CA SER A 27 -6.03 -11.51 -3.86
C SER A 27 -6.09 -11.41 -5.38
N CYS A 28 -7.06 -12.07 -6.01
CA CYS A 28 -7.24 -12.07 -7.47
C CYS A 28 -8.70 -11.89 -7.90
N LYS A 29 -9.64 -11.98 -6.98
CA LYS A 29 -11.06 -11.88 -7.26
C LYS A 29 -11.42 -10.52 -7.85
N ARG A 30 -12.24 -10.54 -8.89
CA ARG A 30 -12.83 -9.33 -9.49
C ARG A 30 -13.76 -8.64 -8.49
N GLN A 31 -13.79 -7.31 -8.53
CA GLN A 31 -14.51 -6.44 -7.58
C GLN A 31 -14.05 -6.62 -6.14
N ALA A 32 -12.78 -6.99 -5.97
CA ALA A 32 -12.11 -7.10 -4.69
C ALA A 32 -10.76 -6.38 -4.76
N GLN A 33 -9.72 -6.97 -4.18
CA GLN A 33 -8.45 -6.28 -3.93
C GLN A 33 -7.34 -6.65 -4.92
N SER A 34 -7.68 -7.36 -6.01
CA SER A 34 -6.77 -7.74 -7.09
C SER A 34 -5.90 -6.60 -7.65
N PRO A 35 -6.40 -5.34 -7.78
CA PRO A 35 -5.60 -4.34 -8.46
C PRO A 35 -4.51 -3.74 -7.55
N TRP A 36 -4.66 -3.77 -6.21
CA TRP A 36 -3.59 -3.41 -5.27
C TRP A 36 -2.46 -4.44 -5.33
N THR A 37 -2.81 -5.73 -5.36
CA THR A 37 -1.85 -6.81 -5.58
C THR A 37 -1.09 -6.62 -6.91
N ALA A 38 -1.77 -6.24 -7.98
CA ALA A 38 -1.11 -5.99 -9.28
C ALA A 38 -0.11 -4.83 -9.20
N ILE A 39 -0.49 -3.74 -8.53
CA ILE A 39 0.38 -2.57 -8.30
C ILE A 39 1.64 -2.97 -7.51
N ASP A 40 1.48 -3.78 -6.47
CA ASP A 40 2.58 -4.28 -5.64
C ASP A 40 3.66 -5.00 -6.45
N PHE A 41 3.24 -5.75 -7.48
CA PHE A 41 4.17 -6.45 -8.38
C PHE A 41 4.61 -5.63 -9.60
N ALA A 42 3.92 -4.55 -9.95
CA ALA A 42 4.29 -3.67 -11.07
C ALA A 42 5.27 -2.56 -10.68
N ALA A 43 5.14 -2.01 -9.46
CA ALA A 43 5.95 -0.88 -9.03
C ALA A 43 7.46 -1.14 -9.05
N PRO A 44 7.98 -2.32 -8.61
CA PRO A 44 9.42 -2.62 -8.66
C PRO A 44 10.05 -2.51 -10.06
N TYR A 45 9.27 -2.75 -11.11
CA TYR A 45 9.73 -2.69 -12.50
C TYR A 45 9.50 -1.33 -13.17
N THR A 46 8.71 -0.45 -12.53
CA THR A 46 8.21 0.78 -13.14
C THR A 46 8.78 2.03 -12.47
N VAL A 47 8.87 2.03 -11.15
CA VAL A 47 9.19 3.23 -10.38
C VAL A 47 10.69 3.31 -10.16
N ILE A 48 11.31 4.41 -10.58
CA ILE A 48 12.63 4.81 -10.11
C ILE A 48 12.44 5.61 -8.82
N PRO A 49 12.98 5.17 -7.67
CA PRO A 49 12.84 5.88 -6.40
C PRO A 49 13.41 7.29 -6.46
N GLY A 50 12.72 8.23 -5.82
CA GLY A 50 13.13 9.62 -5.72
C GLY A 50 11.95 10.53 -5.46
N ALA A 51 12.22 11.82 -5.25
CA ALA A 51 11.16 12.82 -5.22
C ALA A 51 10.34 12.75 -6.52
N PRO A 52 9.00 12.96 -6.46
CA PRO A 52 8.18 12.95 -7.65
C PRO A 52 8.73 13.89 -8.74
N SER A 53 8.80 13.37 -9.95
CA SER A 53 9.16 14.10 -11.18
C SER A 53 8.49 13.41 -12.37
N LYS A 54 8.81 13.81 -13.60
CA LYS A 54 8.35 13.10 -14.79
C LYS A 54 8.75 11.61 -14.83
N TYR A 55 9.91 11.27 -14.26
CA TYR A 55 10.53 9.95 -14.41
C TYR A 55 10.82 9.24 -13.08
N THR A 56 10.73 9.93 -11.95
CA THR A 56 11.02 9.39 -10.61
C THR A 56 9.82 9.53 -9.69
N GLY A 57 9.62 8.55 -8.79
CA GLY A 57 8.55 8.60 -7.78
C GLY A 57 7.13 8.62 -8.36
N VAL A 58 6.95 8.13 -9.59
CA VAL A 58 5.68 8.18 -10.32
C VAL A 58 5.35 6.79 -10.88
N LEU A 59 4.09 6.37 -10.69
CA LEU A 59 3.61 5.04 -11.06
C LEU A 59 2.47 5.08 -12.10
N TYR A 60 1.48 5.96 -11.93
CA TYR A 60 0.21 5.86 -12.65
C TYR A 60 0.12 6.72 -13.91
N PHE A 61 0.46 8.01 -13.80
CA PHE A 61 0.31 8.99 -14.88
C PHE A 61 1.58 9.82 -15.05
N ASP A 62 1.88 10.27 -16.26
CA ASP A 62 2.91 11.28 -16.51
C ASP A 62 2.46 12.63 -15.91
N PRO A 63 3.22 13.23 -14.97
CA PRO A 63 2.78 14.45 -14.28
C PRO A 63 2.91 15.71 -15.14
N GLU A 64 3.41 15.63 -16.37
CA GLU A 64 3.44 16.74 -17.33
C GLU A 64 2.31 16.66 -18.36
N THR A 65 1.85 15.44 -18.67
CA THR A 65 0.90 15.22 -19.78
C THR A 65 -0.38 14.51 -19.38
N MET A 66 -0.51 14.04 -18.14
CA MET A 66 -1.59 13.17 -17.66
C MET A 66 -1.69 11.84 -18.41
N GLU A 67 -0.67 11.45 -19.18
CA GLU A 67 -0.69 10.19 -19.94
C GLU A 67 -0.64 8.98 -18.99
N PRO A 68 -1.55 8.00 -19.13
CA PRO A 68 -1.46 6.73 -18.40
C PRO A 68 -0.14 6.00 -18.66
N LEU A 69 0.49 5.47 -17.62
CA LEU A 69 1.77 4.74 -17.72
C LEU A 69 1.60 3.22 -17.76
N VAL A 70 0.36 2.75 -17.67
CA VAL A 70 -0.02 1.34 -17.47
C VAL A 70 0.30 0.39 -18.62
N ASN A 71 0.66 0.90 -19.81
CA ASN A 71 1.16 0.10 -20.93
C ASN A 71 2.68 0.19 -21.15
N THR A 72 3.42 0.79 -20.22
CA THR A 72 4.88 0.80 -20.30
C THR A 72 5.46 -0.60 -20.04
N PRO A 73 6.68 -0.91 -20.52
CA PRO A 73 7.31 -2.21 -20.29
C PRO A 73 7.42 -2.61 -18.82
N GLY A 74 7.58 -1.66 -17.90
CA GLY A 74 7.58 -1.92 -16.45
C GLY A 74 6.25 -2.48 -15.95
N TRP A 75 5.13 -1.87 -16.34
CA TRP A 75 3.79 -2.34 -15.99
C TRP A 75 3.46 -3.70 -16.60
N ILE A 76 3.78 -3.89 -17.88
CA ILE A 76 3.59 -5.18 -18.56
C ILE A 76 4.36 -6.28 -17.83
N LYS A 77 5.60 -5.99 -17.40
CA LYS A 77 6.41 -6.92 -16.61
C LYS A 77 5.76 -7.28 -15.28
N GLY A 78 5.16 -6.30 -14.60
CA GLY A 78 4.36 -6.54 -13.40
C GLY A 78 3.18 -7.48 -13.65
N PHE A 79 2.44 -7.28 -14.74
CA PHE A 79 1.33 -8.14 -15.13
C PHE A 79 1.76 -9.56 -15.50
N GLU A 80 2.91 -9.73 -16.17
CA GLU A 80 3.53 -11.04 -16.38
C GLU A 80 3.81 -11.74 -15.05
N LYS A 81 4.40 -11.02 -14.08
CA LYS A 81 4.77 -11.57 -12.77
C LYS A 81 3.56 -11.93 -11.92
N PHE A 82 2.51 -11.10 -11.95
CA PHE A 82 1.23 -11.45 -11.37
C PHE A 82 0.67 -12.76 -11.96
N LYS A 83 0.66 -12.88 -13.31
CA LYS A 83 0.17 -14.08 -14.01
C LYS A 83 0.97 -15.35 -13.66
N GLU A 84 2.28 -15.19 -13.45
CA GLU A 84 3.18 -16.26 -13.01
C GLU A 84 2.88 -16.69 -11.57
N LEU A 85 2.77 -15.73 -10.64
CA LEU A 85 2.50 -16.00 -9.21
C LEU A 85 1.20 -16.75 -8.98
N ILE A 86 0.12 -16.43 -9.70
CA ILE A 86 -1.17 -17.12 -9.54
C ILE A 86 -1.13 -18.59 -9.99
N GLN A 87 -0.04 -19.07 -10.61
CA GLN A 87 0.14 -20.51 -10.90
C GLN A 87 0.60 -21.31 -9.67
N HIS A 88 1.08 -20.62 -8.63
CA HIS A 88 1.72 -21.22 -7.46
C HIS A 88 0.88 -21.10 -6.18
N GLY A 89 -0.42 -20.87 -6.35
CA GLY A 89 -1.36 -20.81 -5.25
C GLY A 89 -2.40 -21.92 -5.28
N PRO A 90 -3.28 -21.98 -4.27
CA PRO A 90 -4.26 -23.04 -4.15
C PRO A 90 -5.28 -23.06 -5.31
N PRO A 91 -5.95 -24.21 -5.54
CA PRO A 91 -7.08 -24.28 -6.46
C PRO A 91 -8.12 -23.21 -6.15
N GLY A 92 -8.52 -22.48 -7.19
CA GLY A 92 -9.47 -21.38 -7.06
C GLY A 92 -8.85 -20.02 -6.70
N ILE A 93 -7.52 -19.88 -6.67
CA ILE A 93 -6.84 -18.60 -6.37
C ILE A 93 -7.39 -17.40 -7.14
N LYS A 94 -7.87 -17.60 -8.38
CA LYS A 94 -8.47 -16.55 -9.22
C LYS A 94 -9.73 -15.92 -8.61
N ASP A 95 -10.38 -16.61 -7.69
CA ASP A 95 -11.58 -16.18 -6.99
C ASP A 95 -11.28 -15.75 -5.53
N PHE A 96 -10.01 -15.69 -5.14
CA PHE A 96 -9.62 -15.32 -3.77
C PHE A 96 -9.75 -13.83 -3.53
N ASP A 97 -10.44 -13.50 -2.44
CA ASP A 97 -10.37 -12.21 -1.77
C ASP A 97 -9.34 -12.26 -0.63
N VAL A 98 -9.08 -11.13 0.03
CA VAL A 98 -8.18 -11.04 1.18
C VAL A 98 -8.59 -11.98 2.31
N SER A 99 -9.90 -12.20 2.51
CA SER A 99 -10.40 -13.14 3.52
C SER A 99 -10.00 -14.59 3.25
N ASP A 100 -9.95 -14.99 1.97
CA ASP A 100 -9.53 -16.34 1.58
C ASP A 100 -8.04 -16.53 1.83
N VAL A 101 -7.22 -15.52 1.48
CA VAL A 101 -5.77 -15.52 1.75
C VAL A 101 -5.52 -15.64 3.25
N ARG A 102 -6.17 -14.80 4.07
CA ARG A 102 -6.08 -14.82 5.55
C ARG A 102 -6.43 -16.17 6.12
N ALA A 103 -7.60 -16.69 5.78
CA ALA A 103 -8.10 -17.94 6.34
C ALA A 103 -7.24 -19.15 5.96
N ARG A 104 -6.63 -19.15 4.77
CA ARG A 104 -5.70 -20.23 4.36
C ARG A 104 -4.35 -20.08 5.02
N PHE A 105 -3.81 -18.87 5.08
CA PHE A 105 -2.52 -18.60 5.71
C PHE A 105 -2.53 -18.95 7.20
N THR A 106 -3.56 -18.52 7.95
CA THR A 106 -3.66 -18.83 9.38
C THR A 106 -3.91 -20.31 9.69
N ARG A 107 -4.35 -21.09 8.68
CA ARG A 107 -4.49 -22.55 8.75
C ARG A 107 -3.24 -23.31 8.30
N GLY A 108 -2.15 -22.61 7.97
CA GLY A 108 -0.88 -23.23 7.58
C GLY A 108 -0.83 -23.68 6.12
N GLU A 109 -1.87 -23.45 5.32
CA GLU A 109 -1.96 -23.96 3.94
C GLU A 109 -1.06 -23.21 2.93
N LEU A 110 -0.42 -22.12 3.35
CA LEU A 110 0.32 -21.20 2.48
C LEU A 110 1.72 -20.93 3.06
N ALA A 111 2.76 -21.13 2.25
CA ALA A 111 4.12 -20.74 2.63
C ALA A 111 4.30 -19.21 2.67
N MET A 112 3.60 -18.48 1.78
CA MET A 112 3.60 -17.01 1.73
C MET A 112 2.19 -16.47 1.53
N GLY A 113 1.87 -15.36 2.19
CA GLY A 113 0.65 -14.59 1.96
C GLY A 113 1.01 -13.14 1.64
N VAL A 114 0.51 -12.60 0.53
CA VAL A 114 0.61 -11.16 0.23
C VAL A 114 -0.75 -10.54 0.47
N ASP A 115 -0.80 -9.72 1.51
CA ASP A 115 -2.02 -9.09 2.01
C ASP A 115 -1.64 -7.84 2.82
N TRP A 116 -2.65 -7.10 3.24
CA TRP A 116 -2.54 -6.00 4.19
C TRP A 116 -1.93 -6.45 5.52
N THR A 117 -1.50 -5.46 6.30
CA THR A 117 -0.89 -5.68 7.60
C THR A 117 -1.83 -6.38 8.60
N ASP A 118 -3.13 -6.45 8.31
CA ASP A 118 -4.13 -7.27 9.01
C ASP A 118 -3.66 -8.72 9.28
N MET A 119 -2.87 -9.30 8.36
CA MET A 119 -2.33 -10.66 8.51
C MET A 119 -1.49 -10.82 9.78
N GLY A 120 -0.82 -9.77 10.23
CA GLY A 120 -0.01 -9.78 11.45
C GLY A 120 -0.82 -10.19 12.68
N PRO A 121 -1.79 -9.36 13.13
CA PRO A 121 -2.67 -9.72 14.24
C PRO A 121 -3.45 -11.02 14.03
N LEU A 122 -3.82 -11.37 12.80
CA LEU A 122 -4.48 -12.65 12.53
C LEU A 122 -3.55 -13.86 12.73
N SER A 123 -2.25 -13.71 12.48
CA SER A 123 -1.27 -14.79 12.63
C SER A 123 -1.10 -15.27 14.07
N ILE A 124 -1.38 -14.41 15.06
CA ILE A 124 -1.31 -14.72 16.49
C ILE A 124 -2.68 -14.98 17.14
N ALA A 125 -3.76 -15.04 16.35
CA ALA A 125 -5.09 -15.34 16.88
C ALA A 125 -5.13 -16.74 17.53
N GLU A 126 -6.04 -16.96 18.49
CA GLU A 126 -6.11 -18.21 19.28
C GLU A 126 -6.27 -19.47 18.41
N ASP A 127 -6.96 -19.36 17.27
CA ASP A 127 -7.20 -20.43 16.31
C ASP A 127 -6.18 -20.51 15.16
N SER A 128 -5.17 -19.63 15.16
CA SER A 128 -4.11 -19.63 14.15
C SER A 128 -3.06 -20.71 14.43
N VAL A 129 -2.84 -21.61 13.48
CA VAL A 129 -1.82 -22.67 13.60
C VAL A 129 -0.41 -22.19 13.28
N VAL A 130 -0.28 -20.96 12.77
CA VAL A 130 0.98 -20.30 12.41
C VAL A 130 1.50 -19.34 13.48
N ALA A 131 0.83 -19.25 14.63
CA ALA A 131 1.28 -18.43 15.76
C ALA A 131 2.73 -18.76 16.15
N GLY A 132 3.58 -17.73 16.22
CA GLY A 132 5.02 -17.86 16.51
C GLY A 132 5.86 -18.51 15.38
N LYS A 133 5.30 -18.68 14.18
CA LYS A 133 5.98 -19.28 13.01
C LYS A 133 6.06 -18.34 11.79
N VAL A 134 5.59 -17.11 11.93
CA VAL A 134 5.50 -16.14 10.83
C VAL A 134 6.64 -15.13 10.92
N THR A 135 7.27 -14.87 9.79
CA THR A 135 8.14 -13.71 9.57
C THR A 135 7.46 -12.76 8.61
N PHE A 136 7.72 -11.47 8.76
CA PHE A 136 7.22 -10.43 7.87
C PHE A 136 8.36 -9.90 7.01
N ALA A 137 8.02 -9.38 5.84
CA ALA A 137 8.97 -8.73 4.94
C ALA A 137 8.30 -7.57 4.19
N MET A 138 9.12 -6.65 3.69
CA MET A 138 8.71 -5.74 2.62
C MET A 138 8.28 -6.54 1.39
N LEU A 139 7.38 -5.96 0.59
CA LEU A 139 7.04 -6.51 -0.72
C LEU A 139 8.31 -6.76 -1.56
N PRO A 140 8.30 -7.82 -2.41
CA PRO A 140 9.47 -8.18 -3.19
C PRO A 140 9.86 -7.06 -4.16
N GLY A 141 11.16 -6.86 -4.34
CA GLY A 141 11.71 -5.91 -5.29
C GLY A 141 12.14 -6.58 -6.61
N SER A 142 12.73 -5.78 -7.48
CA SER A 142 13.29 -6.24 -8.75
C SER A 142 14.75 -5.81 -8.91
N LEU A 143 15.60 -6.67 -9.48
CA LEU A 143 16.95 -6.31 -9.90
C LEU A 143 16.99 -5.64 -11.28
N GLU A 144 15.83 -5.33 -11.86
CA GLU A 144 15.69 -4.55 -13.08
C GLU A 144 14.53 -3.56 -12.97
N VAL A 145 14.72 -2.37 -13.52
CA VAL A 145 13.69 -1.32 -13.60
C VAL A 145 13.68 -0.72 -15.00
N TYR A 146 12.50 -0.44 -15.54
CA TYR A 146 12.37 0.22 -16.83
C TYR A 146 12.54 1.73 -16.66
N ASP A 147 13.57 2.29 -17.29
CA ASP A 147 13.79 3.73 -17.30
C ASP A 147 13.05 4.38 -18.47
N ARG A 148 12.00 5.14 -18.15
CA ARG A 148 11.20 5.93 -19.09
C ARG A 148 11.98 7.07 -19.75
N GLU A 149 12.97 7.64 -19.08
CA GLU A 149 13.78 8.74 -19.62
C GLU A 149 14.67 8.23 -20.76
N THR A 150 15.33 7.08 -20.56
CA THR A 150 16.21 6.49 -21.59
C THR A 150 15.49 5.51 -22.51
N GLY A 151 14.30 5.03 -22.14
CA GLY A 151 13.51 4.04 -22.86
C GLY A 151 14.08 2.61 -22.76
N THR A 152 14.86 2.31 -21.72
CA THR A 152 15.62 1.05 -21.60
C THR A 152 15.53 0.42 -20.21
N TRP A 153 15.63 -0.89 -20.13
CA TRP A 153 15.82 -1.61 -18.86
C TRP A 153 17.19 -1.30 -18.24
N LYS A 154 17.21 -1.05 -16.93
CA LYS A 154 18.41 -0.88 -16.12
C LYS A 154 18.52 -2.03 -15.13
N SER A 155 19.66 -2.72 -15.12
CA SER A 155 19.98 -3.69 -14.08
C SER A 155 20.48 -2.98 -12.82
N LEU A 156 20.12 -3.52 -11.67
CA LEU A 156 20.44 -3.00 -10.34
C LEU A 156 21.25 -4.02 -9.56
N THR A 157 22.08 -3.55 -8.64
CA THR A 157 22.84 -4.42 -7.72
C THR A 157 22.03 -4.82 -6.51
N GLU A 158 21.09 -3.96 -6.10
CA GLU A 158 20.18 -4.19 -4.98
C GLU A 158 18.73 -4.20 -5.50
N PRO A 159 17.82 -4.96 -4.88
CA PRO A 159 16.42 -4.99 -5.30
C PRO A 159 15.76 -3.62 -5.18
N ASN A 160 15.08 -3.19 -6.25
CA ASN A 160 14.18 -2.05 -6.26
C ASN A 160 12.90 -2.37 -5.49
N GLN A 161 12.94 -2.26 -4.17
CA GLN A 161 11.77 -2.40 -3.31
C GLN A 161 11.08 -1.04 -3.18
N ILE A 162 9.84 -0.96 -3.68
CA ILE A 162 9.04 0.27 -3.63
C ILE A 162 8.12 0.19 -2.41
N ALA A 163 8.21 1.20 -1.55
CA ALA A 163 7.19 1.42 -0.53
C ALA A 163 5.95 2.01 -1.21
N ILE A 164 4.84 1.28 -1.19
CA ILE A 164 3.57 1.73 -1.75
C ILE A 164 2.58 1.91 -0.60
N LEU A 165 1.96 3.09 -0.53
CA LEU A 165 0.90 3.42 0.40
C LEU A 165 -0.45 3.26 -0.30
N ASN A 166 -0.77 2.01 -0.63
CA ASN A 166 -2.03 1.61 -1.23
C ASN A 166 -3.22 1.91 -0.30
N PHE A 167 -4.38 2.23 -0.89
CA PHE A 167 -5.65 2.55 -0.23
C PHE A 167 -5.66 3.85 0.62
N GLY A 168 -4.54 4.27 1.20
CA GLY A 168 -4.42 5.53 1.98
C GLY A 168 -5.12 5.54 3.34
N GLY A 169 -5.98 4.55 3.61
CA GLY A 169 -6.62 4.31 4.90
C GLY A 169 -8.02 4.90 5.05
N TRP A 170 -8.61 4.69 6.23
CA TRP A 170 -9.95 5.16 6.56
C TRP A 170 -9.87 6.45 7.38
N SER A 171 -10.68 7.45 7.00
CA SER A 171 -10.76 8.73 7.70
C SER A 171 -12.18 9.03 8.17
N PHE A 172 -12.29 9.63 9.36
CA PHE A 172 -13.56 10.13 9.87
C PHE A 172 -13.86 11.53 9.34
N PHE A 173 -15.08 11.74 8.84
CA PHE A 173 -15.55 13.04 8.37
C PHE A 173 -16.83 13.45 9.10
N ILE A 174 -16.90 14.70 9.55
CA ILE A 174 -18.13 15.28 10.09
C ILE A 174 -18.86 15.97 8.94
N SER A 175 -20.02 15.43 8.58
CA SER A 175 -20.88 16.05 7.56
C SER A 175 -21.26 17.48 7.94
N LYS A 176 -21.23 18.40 6.97
CA LYS A 176 -21.72 19.78 7.14
C LYS A 176 -23.21 19.86 7.54
N TYR A 177 -23.96 18.77 7.37
CA TYR A 177 -25.37 18.65 7.74
C TYR A 177 -25.56 18.02 9.14
N CYS A 178 -24.48 17.70 9.86
CA CYS A 178 -24.57 17.13 11.19
C CYS A 178 -25.27 18.10 12.14
N LYS A 179 -26.33 17.63 12.81
CA LYS A 179 -27.09 18.45 13.76
C LYS A 179 -26.31 18.78 15.03
N ASN A 180 -25.36 17.92 15.41
CA ASN A 180 -24.55 18.03 16.63
C ASN A 180 -23.06 17.75 16.34
N PRO A 181 -22.36 18.66 15.64
CA PRO A 181 -20.96 18.42 15.23
C PRO A 181 -20.02 18.22 16.42
N ASP A 182 -20.25 18.91 17.55
CA ASP A 182 -19.43 18.74 18.77
C ASP A 182 -19.52 17.33 19.36
N LEU A 183 -20.70 16.70 19.30
CA LEU A 183 -20.88 15.34 19.79
C LEU A 183 -20.27 14.32 18.83
N ALA A 184 -20.42 14.54 17.52
CA ALA A 184 -19.76 13.73 16.50
C ALA A 184 -18.23 13.80 16.66
N TYR A 185 -17.68 14.99 16.89
CA TYR A 185 -16.26 15.17 17.16
C TYR A 185 -15.81 14.42 18.42
N LYS A 186 -16.56 14.50 19.52
CA LYS A 186 -16.27 13.75 20.75
C LYS A 186 -16.29 12.23 20.52
N TYR A 187 -17.23 11.73 19.73
CA TYR A 187 -17.30 10.32 19.37
C TYR A 187 -16.10 9.88 18.51
N ILE A 188 -15.76 10.67 17.48
CA ILE A 188 -14.57 10.40 16.65
C ILE A 188 -13.32 10.38 17.52
N LYS A 189 -13.15 11.38 18.40
CA LYS A 189 -12.03 11.41 19.36
C LYS A 189 -12.01 10.13 20.19
N TRP A 190 -13.13 9.74 20.79
CA TRP A 190 -13.26 8.53 21.58
C TRP A 190 -12.84 7.28 20.78
N MET A 191 -13.28 7.12 19.53
CA MET A 191 -12.91 5.99 18.67
C MET A 191 -11.40 5.90 18.42
N VAL A 192 -10.72 7.04 18.26
CA VAL A 192 -9.30 7.06 17.91
C VAL A 192 -8.37 7.25 19.11
N MET A 193 -8.89 7.33 20.34
CA MET A 193 -8.07 7.39 21.55
C MET A 193 -7.20 6.12 21.66
N PRO A 194 -5.94 6.20 22.13
CA PRO A 194 -5.05 5.04 22.25
C PRO A 194 -5.67 3.84 22.96
N GLU A 195 -6.45 4.07 24.02
CA GLU A 195 -7.10 3.01 24.81
C GLU A 195 -8.08 2.14 24.00
N HIS A 196 -8.60 2.66 22.89
CA HIS A 196 -9.49 1.93 21.98
C HIS A 196 -8.77 1.49 20.70
N ALA A 197 -7.98 2.38 20.12
CA ALA A 197 -7.29 2.18 18.86
C ALA A 197 -6.19 1.12 18.94
N ASN A 198 -5.47 1.05 20.07
CA ASN A 198 -4.32 0.18 20.21
C ASN A 198 -4.74 -1.29 20.06
N TYR A 199 -5.69 -1.74 20.88
CA TYR A 199 -6.19 -3.12 20.84
C TYR A 199 -6.69 -3.52 19.45
N LEU A 200 -7.41 -2.62 18.76
CA LEU A 200 -7.89 -2.88 17.40
C LEU A 200 -6.74 -3.09 16.41
N ALA A 201 -5.71 -2.24 16.48
CA ALA A 201 -4.60 -2.27 15.54
C ALA A 201 -3.67 -3.50 15.67
N ILE A 202 -3.55 -4.07 16.87
CA ILE A 202 -2.53 -5.08 17.16
C ILE A 202 -3.06 -6.48 17.45
N ALA A 203 -4.35 -6.60 17.79
CA ALA A 203 -4.98 -7.86 18.19
C ALA A 203 -6.21 -8.22 17.36
N LYS A 204 -6.67 -7.33 16.47
CA LYS A 204 -7.94 -7.47 15.75
C LYS A 204 -7.80 -7.22 14.26
N GLY A 205 -6.99 -8.05 13.59
CA GLY A 205 -6.75 -7.94 12.15
C GLY A 205 -8.01 -8.14 11.31
N GLU A 206 -9.05 -8.81 11.84
CA GLU A 206 -10.36 -8.91 11.18
C GLU A 206 -11.09 -7.56 11.03
N THR A 207 -10.67 -6.53 11.79
CA THR A 207 -11.31 -5.21 11.76
C THR A 207 -10.77 -4.30 10.65
N GLY A 208 -9.62 -4.64 10.05
CA GLY A 208 -8.96 -3.77 9.07
C GLY A 208 -8.25 -2.55 9.68
N VAL A 209 -8.23 -2.42 11.02
CA VAL A 209 -7.51 -1.33 11.69
C VAL A 209 -6.04 -1.72 11.78
N ASN A 210 -5.17 -0.89 11.23
CA ASN A 210 -3.72 -1.09 11.26
C ASN A 210 -3.04 -0.06 12.15
N ILE A 211 -1.70 -0.08 12.24
CA ILE A 211 -0.94 0.93 12.96
C ILE A 211 -1.17 2.30 12.29
N PHE A 212 -1.65 3.28 13.04
CA PHE A 212 -1.85 4.65 12.55
C PHE A 212 -1.33 5.73 13.53
N ARG A 213 -0.68 5.31 14.62
CA ARG A 213 -0.04 6.17 15.62
C ARG A 213 1.37 5.68 15.92
N TYR A 214 2.31 6.60 16.09
CA TYR A 214 3.66 6.24 16.52
C TYR A 214 3.67 5.47 17.85
N SER A 215 2.82 5.85 18.80
CA SER A 215 2.68 5.18 20.10
C SER A 215 2.21 3.73 20.03
N GLN A 216 1.84 3.21 18.85
CA GLN A 216 1.47 1.81 18.65
C GLN A 216 2.67 0.96 18.25
N PHE A 217 3.81 1.53 17.85
CA PHE A 217 4.99 0.74 17.51
C PHE A 217 5.58 0.09 18.75
N TYR A 218 6.09 -1.14 18.58
CA TYR A 218 6.66 -1.95 19.66
C TYR A 218 7.69 -1.21 20.50
N ASP A 219 8.58 -0.41 19.88
CA ASP A 219 9.63 0.32 20.60
C ASP A 219 9.10 1.44 21.51
N GLU A 220 7.86 1.91 21.30
CA GLU A 220 7.21 2.93 22.14
C GLU A 220 6.46 2.30 23.33
N ASP A 221 5.87 1.12 23.13
CA ASP A 221 5.10 0.40 24.15
C ASP A 221 5.17 -1.12 23.92
N PRO A 222 6.22 -1.82 24.40
CA PRO A 222 6.35 -3.27 24.24
C PRO A 222 5.25 -4.07 24.91
N ASP A 223 4.80 -3.63 26.10
CA ASP A 223 3.80 -4.33 26.90
C ASP A 223 2.49 -4.45 26.12
N LEU A 224 2.13 -3.41 25.36
CA LEU A 224 0.97 -3.40 24.48
C LEU A 224 0.92 -4.64 23.56
N TRP A 225 2.06 -5.05 22.98
CA TRP A 225 2.15 -6.19 22.06
C TRP A 225 2.22 -7.53 22.78
N LEU A 226 3.01 -7.61 23.85
CA LEU A 226 3.19 -8.84 24.62
C LEU A 226 1.88 -9.27 25.31
N GLU A 227 1.09 -8.31 25.81
CA GLU A 227 -0.19 -8.59 26.48
C GLU A 227 -1.23 -9.25 25.57
N VAL A 228 -1.16 -9.02 24.25
CA VAL A 228 -2.10 -9.60 23.29
C VAL A 228 -1.59 -10.88 22.61
N GLY A 229 -0.41 -11.37 23.02
CA GLY A 229 0.11 -12.68 22.62
C GLY A 229 1.18 -12.66 21.53
N TRP A 230 1.71 -11.49 21.16
CA TRP A 230 2.89 -11.46 20.30
C TRP A 230 4.14 -11.91 21.05
N ASP A 231 5.05 -12.59 20.35
CA ASP A 231 6.44 -12.68 20.78
C ASP A 231 7.21 -11.40 20.42
N GLU A 232 8.26 -11.10 21.19
CA GLU A 232 9.05 -9.88 21.05
C GLU A 232 9.67 -9.74 19.65
N ASP A 233 10.25 -10.81 19.11
CA ASP A 233 10.98 -10.76 17.85
C ASP A 233 10.03 -10.51 16.67
N SER A 234 8.88 -11.21 16.63
CA SER A 234 7.85 -11.00 15.62
C SER A 234 7.23 -9.61 15.71
N ALA A 235 6.88 -9.13 16.92
CA ALA A 235 6.30 -7.79 17.10
C ALA A 235 7.25 -6.69 16.64
N ARG A 236 8.53 -6.79 17.05
CA ARG A 236 9.58 -5.86 16.65
C ARG A 236 9.80 -5.87 15.14
N GLN A 237 9.89 -7.05 14.53
CA GLN A 237 10.08 -7.17 13.08
C GLN A 237 8.89 -6.58 12.31
N TYR A 238 7.66 -6.97 12.66
CA TYR A 238 6.43 -6.47 12.04
C TYR A 238 6.33 -4.93 12.12
N CYS A 239 6.54 -4.37 13.32
CA CYS A 239 6.55 -2.92 13.54
C CYS A 239 7.62 -2.21 12.72
N ASN A 240 8.85 -2.74 12.69
CA ASN A 240 9.96 -2.13 11.97
C ASN A 240 9.72 -2.08 10.46
N ILE A 241 9.14 -3.14 9.89
CA ILE A 241 8.79 -3.17 8.46
C ILE A 241 7.72 -2.10 8.16
N ILE A 242 6.64 -2.06 8.93
CA ILE A 242 5.57 -1.06 8.73
C ILE A 242 6.12 0.36 8.86
N LYS A 243 6.92 0.61 9.90
CA LYS A 243 7.56 1.90 10.11
C LYS A 243 8.47 2.28 8.94
N SER A 244 9.23 1.33 8.39
CA SER A 244 10.09 1.56 7.22
C SER A 244 9.31 1.95 5.96
N ILE A 245 8.07 1.45 5.80
CA ILE A 245 7.17 1.83 4.71
C ILE A 245 6.65 3.24 4.94
N TYR A 246 6.13 3.52 6.13
CA TYR A 246 5.52 4.82 6.47
C TYR A 246 6.53 5.97 6.48
N GLU A 247 7.77 5.70 6.90
CA GLU A 247 8.84 6.70 6.95
C GLU A 247 9.66 6.76 5.66
N ASN A 248 9.31 5.98 4.63
CA ASN A 248 10.03 6.01 3.37
C ASN A 248 9.82 7.38 2.67
N PRO A 249 10.88 8.17 2.46
CA PRO A 249 10.75 9.51 1.87
C PRO A 249 10.35 9.48 0.38
N TYR A 250 10.39 8.30 -0.24
CA TYR A 250 10.06 8.06 -1.64
C TYR A 250 8.91 7.07 -1.79
N ALA A 251 8.04 6.97 -0.79
CA ALA A 251 6.83 6.17 -0.88
C ALA A 251 5.94 6.67 -2.04
N VAL A 252 5.35 5.72 -2.76
CA VAL A 252 4.38 5.98 -3.82
C VAL A 252 2.97 5.88 -3.23
N TRP A 253 2.15 6.89 -3.45
CA TRP A 253 0.76 6.93 -2.99
C TRP A 253 -0.17 6.33 -4.03
N ASP A 254 -1.30 5.78 -3.59
CA ASP A 254 -2.43 5.39 -4.45
C ASP A 254 -3.00 6.59 -5.24
N ILE A 255 -3.86 6.32 -6.22
CA ILE A 255 -4.58 7.31 -7.02
C ILE A 255 -5.56 8.09 -6.13
N ARG A 256 -5.25 9.37 -5.88
CA ARG A 256 -6.04 10.26 -5.00
C ARG A 256 -6.73 11.42 -5.73
N ILE A 257 -6.84 11.34 -7.06
CA ILE A 257 -7.51 12.35 -7.89
C ILE A 257 -9.00 12.05 -8.09
N PRO A 258 -9.84 13.06 -8.44
CA PRO A 258 -11.26 12.85 -8.69
C PRO A 258 -11.53 11.74 -9.72
N GLY A 259 -12.52 10.88 -9.43
CA GLY A 259 -12.87 9.77 -10.30
C GLY A 259 -11.96 8.54 -10.19
N PHE A 260 -11.04 8.49 -9.21
CA PHE A 260 -10.09 7.37 -9.00
C PHE A 260 -10.72 5.97 -9.13
N GLN A 261 -11.95 5.78 -8.63
CA GLN A 261 -12.67 4.49 -8.69
C GLN A 261 -12.81 3.95 -10.13
N ARG A 262 -12.98 4.82 -11.13
CA ARG A 262 -13.09 4.39 -12.54
C ARG A 262 -11.78 3.77 -13.05
N PHE A 263 -10.64 4.34 -12.65
CA PHE A 263 -9.32 3.82 -13.01
C PHE A 263 -9.07 2.46 -12.33
N TRP A 264 -9.49 2.35 -11.08
CA TRP A 264 -9.46 1.11 -10.29
C TRP A 264 -10.32 0.00 -10.91
N ASP A 265 -11.57 0.28 -11.24
CA ASP A 265 -12.49 -0.69 -11.86
C ASP A 265 -11.97 -1.19 -13.23
N ALA A 266 -11.31 -0.31 -13.98
CA ALA A 266 -10.63 -0.67 -15.23
C ALA A 266 -9.43 -1.60 -14.96
N LEU A 267 -8.56 -1.26 -14.00
CA LEU A 267 -7.42 -2.11 -13.65
C LEU A 267 -7.88 -3.49 -13.16
N ASP A 268 -8.90 -3.55 -12.31
CA ASP A 268 -9.52 -4.81 -11.86
C ASP A 268 -10.02 -5.69 -13.01
N THR A 269 -10.64 -5.06 -14.02
CA THR A 269 -11.07 -5.77 -15.23
C THR A 269 -9.88 -6.34 -15.99
N ALA A 270 -8.81 -5.55 -16.20
CA ALA A 270 -7.60 -6.02 -16.86
C ALA A 270 -6.95 -7.20 -16.11
N MET A 271 -6.86 -7.11 -14.77
CA MET A 271 -6.30 -8.18 -13.95
C MET A 271 -7.13 -9.45 -13.99
N SER A 272 -8.46 -9.32 -13.97
CA SER A 272 -9.38 -10.46 -14.10
C SER A 272 -9.20 -11.17 -15.45
N GLU A 273 -9.04 -10.43 -16.55
CA GLU A 273 -8.81 -11.01 -17.88
C GLU A 273 -7.43 -11.69 -18.00
N ILE A 274 -6.38 -11.12 -17.38
CA ILE A 274 -5.06 -11.76 -17.28
C ILE A 274 -5.16 -13.06 -16.48
N ALA A 275 -5.82 -13.05 -15.32
CA ALA A 275 -5.99 -14.22 -14.47
C ALA A 275 -6.81 -15.33 -15.15
N ALA A 276 -7.86 -14.95 -15.89
CA ALA A 276 -8.66 -15.86 -16.69
C ALA A 276 -7.90 -16.41 -17.91
N GLY A 277 -6.84 -15.72 -18.35
CA GLY A 277 -6.10 -16.05 -19.57
C GLY A 277 -6.83 -15.65 -20.85
N THR A 278 -7.84 -14.77 -20.75
CA THR A 278 -8.59 -14.24 -21.90
C THR A 278 -7.85 -13.11 -22.62
N LYS A 279 -6.84 -12.50 -21.97
CA LYS A 279 -5.88 -11.56 -22.56
C LYS A 279 -4.45 -11.90 -22.15
N THR A 280 -3.49 -11.55 -22.99
CA THR A 280 -2.08 -11.47 -22.56
C THR A 280 -1.86 -10.21 -21.69
N PRO A 281 -0.78 -10.16 -20.89
CA PRO A 281 -0.38 -8.94 -20.18
C PRO A 281 -0.32 -7.69 -21.08
N GLU A 282 0.22 -7.82 -22.29
CA GLU A 282 0.33 -6.72 -23.26
C GLU A 282 -1.04 -6.26 -23.77
N GLU A 283 -1.92 -7.20 -24.14
CA GLU A 283 -3.28 -6.89 -24.61
C GLU A 283 -4.12 -6.23 -23.52
N ALA A 284 -3.97 -6.67 -22.28
CA ALA A 284 -4.65 -6.09 -21.12
C ALA A 284 -4.12 -4.70 -20.77
N ALA A 285 -2.80 -4.51 -20.81
CA ALA A 285 -2.15 -3.23 -20.57
C ALA A 285 -2.53 -2.18 -21.63
N GLU A 286 -2.57 -2.58 -22.90
CA GLU A 286 -3.01 -1.70 -23.99
C GLU A 286 -4.48 -1.34 -23.88
N TRP A 287 -5.35 -2.31 -23.57
CA TRP A 287 -6.76 -2.02 -23.31
C TRP A 287 -6.93 -1.04 -22.13
N LEU A 288 -6.19 -1.26 -21.04
CA LEU A 288 -6.25 -0.42 -19.85
C LEU A 288 -5.77 1.02 -20.12
N TYR A 289 -4.69 1.18 -20.89
CA TYR A 289 -4.22 2.50 -21.32
C TYR A 289 -5.30 3.27 -22.08
N ASN A 290 -6.00 2.62 -23.01
CA ASN A 290 -7.07 3.23 -23.78
C ASN A 290 -8.27 3.58 -22.90
N GLU A 291 -8.66 2.70 -21.96
CA GLU A 291 -9.74 2.97 -21.01
C GLU A 291 -9.40 4.14 -20.08
N TRP A 292 -8.17 4.20 -19.56
CA TRP A 292 -7.72 5.31 -18.72
C TRP A 292 -7.68 6.64 -19.47
N ASN A 293 -7.25 6.65 -20.73
CA ASN A 293 -7.34 7.85 -21.57
C ASN A 293 -8.79 8.31 -21.77
N SER A 294 -9.72 7.39 -22.03
CA SER A 294 -11.16 7.70 -22.13
C SER A 294 -11.70 8.32 -20.83
N ILE A 295 -11.33 7.75 -19.67
CA ILE A 295 -11.69 8.31 -18.35
C ILE A 295 -11.12 9.72 -18.17
N ILE A 296 -9.86 9.96 -18.57
CA ILE A 296 -9.21 11.27 -18.48
C ILE A 296 -9.91 12.30 -19.38
N GLU A 297 -10.27 11.92 -20.61
CA GLU A 297 -11.00 12.78 -21.54
C GLU A 297 -12.38 13.16 -20.99
N ASP A 298 -13.12 12.19 -20.44
CA ASP A 298 -14.44 12.40 -19.83
C ASP A 298 -14.40 13.34 -18.62
N LEU A 299 -13.38 13.19 -17.76
CA LEU A 299 -13.26 13.94 -16.51
C LEU A 299 -12.59 15.31 -16.68
N GLY A 300 -11.91 15.54 -17.80
CA GLY A 300 -11.19 16.78 -18.06
C GLY A 300 -9.70 16.67 -17.72
N LYS A 301 -8.88 16.49 -18.77
CA LYS A 301 -7.44 16.31 -18.68
C LYS A 301 -6.70 17.39 -17.88
N ASP A 302 -6.98 18.66 -18.14
CA ASP A 302 -6.23 19.77 -17.52
C ASP A 302 -6.52 19.88 -16.01
N GLU A 303 -7.76 19.63 -15.59
CA GLU A 303 -8.13 19.62 -14.17
C GLU A 303 -7.50 18.44 -13.44
N LEU A 304 -7.58 17.23 -14.03
CA LEU A 304 -6.94 16.04 -13.47
C LEU A 304 -5.42 16.20 -13.36
N LEU A 305 -4.78 16.79 -14.36
CA LEU A 305 -3.34 17.09 -14.31
C LEU A 305 -3.01 18.04 -13.16
N GLY A 306 -3.85 19.05 -12.94
CA GLY A 306 -3.73 19.95 -11.79
C GLY A 306 -3.79 19.20 -10.45
N TYR A 307 -4.84 18.38 -10.26
CA TYR A 307 -5.00 17.59 -9.03
C TYR A 307 -3.87 16.57 -8.84
N TYR A 308 -3.44 15.90 -9.91
CA TYR A 308 -2.36 14.91 -9.84
C TYR A 308 -1.02 15.54 -9.49
N ARG A 309 -0.73 16.75 -10.00
CA ARG A 309 0.48 17.48 -9.61
C ARG A 309 0.41 17.96 -8.17
N GLU A 310 -0.75 18.45 -7.70
CA GLU A 310 -0.95 18.80 -6.30
C GLU A 310 -0.75 17.58 -5.38
N ASP A 311 -1.28 16.42 -5.79
CA ASP A 311 -1.13 15.15 -5.10
C ASP A 311 0.33 14.73 -4.89
N LEU A 312 1.13 14.92 -5.94
CA LEU A 312 2.57 14.65 -5.96
C LEU A 312 3.42 15.77 -5.32
N GLY A 313 2.82 16.87 -4.88
CA GLY A 313 3.54 18.03 -4.35
C GLY A 313 4.32 18.82 -5.39
N LEU A 314 3.95 18.70 -6.67
CA LEU A 314 4.58 19.40 -7.79
C LEU A 314 3.91 20.77 -8.05
N PRO A 315 4.69 21.80 -8.45
CA PRO A 315 4.11 23.10 -8.80
C PRO A 315 3.22 23.00 -10.04
N PRO A 316 2.23 23.90 -10.27
CA PRO A 316 1.47 23.92 -11.52
C PRO A 316 2.35 24.08 -12.78
N LEU A 317 1.90 23.57 -13.94
CA LEU A 317 2.58 23.79 -15.23
C LEU A 317 2.15 25.14 -15.82
N GLY A 318 3.07 26.09 -15.95
CA GLY A 318 2.82 27.42 -16.55
C GLY A 318 2.51 28.53 -15.54
N GLU A 319 2.90 29.77 -15.88
CA GLU A 319 3.10 30.90 -14.96
C GLU A 319 1.92 31.22 -14.03
N VAL A 320 2.21 31.22 -12.72
CA VAL A 320 1.53 32.13 -11.80
C VAL A 320 2.07 33.54 -12.06
N VAL A 321 1.53 34.25 -13.06
CA VAL A 321 1.50 35.71 -13.00
C VAL A 321 0.36 36.10 -12.06
N THR A 322 0.56 35.87 -10.76
CA THR A 322 -0.04 36.72 -9.76
C THR A 322 1.09 37.37 -8.99
N SER A 323 1.36 38.62 -9.39
CA SER A 323 1.93 39.64 -8.51
C SER A 323 1.46 39.42 -7.06
N GLN A 324 2.44 39.42 -6.14
CA GLN A 324 2.33 39.28 -4.68
C GLN A 324 2.28 37.84 -4.12
N MET A 325 3.45 37.18 -4.09
CA MET A 325 3.81 36.41 -2.90
C MET A 325 3.92 37.38 -1.72
N VAL A 326 2.86 37.50 -0.93
CA VAL A 326 3.01 37.89 0.46
C VAL A 326 3.63 36.68 1.16
N LEU A 327 4.94 36.74 1.41
CA LEU A 327 5.57 35.88 2.41
C LEU A 327 4.83 36.12 3.73
N SER A 328 3.92 35.21 4.09
CA SER A 328 3.53 35.08 5.49
C SER A 328 4.71 34.42 6.20
N LEU A 329 5.53 35.25 6.84
CA LEU A 329 6.44 34.81 7.87
C LEU A 329 5.60 34.11 8.94
N VAL A 330 5.68 32.79 9.01
CA VAL A 330 5.26 32.05 10.21
C VAL A 330 6.15 32.54 11.35
N PRO A 331 5.62 33.16 12.42
CA PRO A 331 6.43 33.46 13.58
C PRO A 331 6.81 32.14 14.24
N LEU A 332 8.08 31.76 14.13
CA LEU A 332 8.67 30.71 14.94
C LEU A 332 8.70 31.24 16.38
N LEU A 333 7.84 30.71 17.26
CA LEU A 333 7.93 30.98 18.69
C LEU A 333 9.11 30.16 19.26
N ILE A 334 10.31 30.74 19.24
CA ILE A 334 11.45 30.20 19.98
C ILE A 334 11.29 30.65 21.43
N ALA A 335 10.76 29.78 22.28
CA ALA A 335 10.84 29.96 23.72
C ALA A 335 12.25 29.57 24.18
N ALA A 336 13.07 30.58 24.50
CA ALA A 336 14.30 30.36 25.25
C ALA A 336 13.94 30.11 26.71
N ASP A 337 14.27 28.91 27.20
CA ASP A 337 14.25 28.59 28.63
C ASP A 337 15.19 29.55 29.37
N THR A 338 14.61 30.38 30.23
CA THR A 338 15.36 31.18 31.21
C THR A 338 14.80 30.89 32.59
N SER A 339 15.10 29.70 33.08
CA SER A 339 15.20 29.44 34.51
C SER A 339 16.18 30.42 35.16
N ALA A 340 15.69 31.50 35.79
CA ALA A 340 16.30 32.14 36.95
C ALA A 340 15.45 33.31 37.49
N THR A 341 14.77 33.04 38.61
CA THR A 341 14.81 33.84 39.85
C THR A 341 14.52 35.35 39.79
N LEU A 342 13.35 35.79 40.32
CA LEU A 342 13.24 36.58 41.57
C LEU A 342 11.84 37.25 41.73
N LEU A 343 11.21 36.94 42.87
CA LEU A 343 10.43 37.83 43.76
C LEU A 343 9.06 38.41 43.36
N ARG A 344 8.03 37.99 44.13
CA ARG A 344 7.19 38.84 45.03
C ARG A 344 6.29 37.90 45.87
N ARG A 345 6.61 37.66 47.15
CA ARG A 345 6.19 38.39 48.38
C ARG A 345 4.71 38.17 48.75
N PHE A 346 4.56 37.59 49.95
CA PHE A 346 3.40 37.28 50.80
C PHE A 346 2.65 35.99 50.49
#